data_AF-A0A972NE65-F1
#
_entry.id   AF-A0A972NE65-F1
#
_cell.length_a   1.000
_cell.length_b   1.000
_cell.length_c   1.000
_cell.angle_alpha   90.00
_cell.angle_beta   90.00
_cell.angle_gamma   90.00
#
_symmetry.space_group_name_H-M   'P 1'
#
loop_
_entity.id
_entity.type
_entity.pdbx_description
1 polymer ?
#
loop_
_entity_poly.entity_id
_entity_poly.type
_entity_poly.pdbx_seq_one_letter_code
_entity_poly.pdbx_strand_id
1 'polypeptide(L)'
;MGKVIKLFEEEPRKPERRPLTEEELKELLKPLEEGLLRLYPSQVKAVNGLAAVGQVSGDEKLLGGLLFWESKKGGPAVSTFIALFKNDRLEKISFYEAKRNYWDWEVTVKSLKERFDAEEVEKAALALRERFFGGQTGK
;
A
#
# COMPACT_ATOMS: atom_id res chain seq x y z
N MET A 1 -35.27 20.69 -38.93
CA MET A 1 -33.87 20.21 -38.88
C MET A 1 -33.33 20.47 -37.49
N GLY A 2 -33.30 19.44 -36.64
CA GLY A 2 -32.79 19.56 -35.27
C GLY A 2 -31.27 19.45 -35.27
N LYS A 3 -30.59 20.40 -34.62
CA LYS A 3 -29.14 20.43 -34.47
C LYS A 3 -28.75 19.44 -33.36
N VAL A 4 -28.04 18.38 -33.70
CA VAL A 4 -27.47 17.43 -32.72
C VAL A 4 -26.21 18.07 -32.14
N ILE A 5 -26.24 18.37 -30.84
CA ILE A 5 -25.05 18.78 -30.09
C ILE A 5 -24.33 17.50 -29.67
N LYS A 6 -23.13 17.26 -30.21
CA LYS A 6 -22.23 16.24 -29.69
C LYS A 6 -21.69 16.74 -28.34
N LEU A 7 -22.18 16.16 -27.25
CA LEU A 7 -21.52 16.24 -25.96
C LEU A 7 -20.22 15.45 -26.11
N PHE A 8 -19.09 16.14 -26.03
CA PHE A 8 -17.80 15.49 -25.90
C PHE A 8 -17.83 14.72 -24.59
N GLU A 9 -17.74 13.39 -24.66
CA GLU A 9 -17.31 12.60 -23.51
C GLU A 9 -15.88 13.07 -23.21
N GLU A 10 -15.73 13.92 -22.19
CA GLU A 10 -14.41 14.13 -21.58
C GLU A 10 -13.96 12.75 -21.09
N GLU A 11 -12.97 12.17 -21.77
CA GLU A 11 -12.23 11.04 -21.23
C GLU A 11 -11.83 11.41 -19.79
N PRO A 12 -12.14 10.58 -18.79
CA PRO A 12 -11.81 10.90 -17.41
C PRO A 12 -10.31 11.15 -17.35
N ARG A 13 -9.91 12.40 -17.05
CA ARG A 13 -8.51 12.76 -16.84
C ARG A 13 -7.95 11.79 -15.82
N LYS A 14 -7.07 10.89 -16.26
CA LYS A 14 -6.34 10.02 -15.33
C LYS A 14 -5.64 10.94 -14.33
N PRO A 15 -5.84 10.73 -13.01
CA PRO A 15 -5.18 11.55 -12.01
C PRO A 15 -3.67 11.52 -12.25
N GLU A 16 -3.00 12.66 -12.10
CA GLU A 16 -1.54 12.72 -12.17
C GLU A 16 -0.96 11.81 -11.09
N ARG A 17 -0.16 10.83 -11.52
CA ARG A 17 0.51 9.87 -10.67
C ARG A 17 1.96 10.30 -10.51
N ARG A 18 2.46 10.30 -9.28
CA ARG A 18 3.89 10.50 -9.02
C ARG A 18 4.40 9.56 -7.93
N PRO A 19 5.70 9.21 -7.94
CA PRO A 19 6.31 8.52 -6.80
C PRO A 19 6.20 9.35 -5.52
N LEU A 20 6.12 8.66 -4.38
CA LEU A 20 6.34 9.27 -3.06
C LEU A 20 7.82 9.62 -2.88
N THR A 21 8.09 10.75 -2.24
CA THR A 21 9.44 11.07 -1.77
C THR A 21 9.78 10.31 -0.48
N GLU A 22 11.06 10.34 -0.08
CA GLU A 22 11.50 9.73 1.17
C GLU A 22 10.87 10.43 2.39
N GLU A 23 10.74 11.75 2.34
CA GLU A 23 10.07 12.55 3.38
C GLU A 23 8.61 12.15 3.53
N GLU A 24 7.88 12.02 2.42
CA GLU A 24 6.46 11.62 2.46
C GLU A 24 6.29 10.18 2.97
N LEU A 25 7.21 9.26 2.65
CA LEU A 25 7.21 7.92 3.22
C LEU A 25 7.41 7.94 4.74
N LYS A 26 8.32 8.79 5.24
CA LYS A 26 8.57 8.97 6.67
C LYS A 26 7.34 9.54 7.39
N GLU A 27 6.66 10.50 6.79
CA GLU A 27 5.44 11.09 7.33
C GLU A 27 4.29 10.08 7.48
N LEU A 28 4.27 9.04 6.65
CA LEU A 28 3.25 7.99 6.68
C LEU A 28 3.49 6.91 7.73
N LEU A 29 4.67 6.87 8.37
CA LEU A 29 4.97 5.85 9.39
C LEU A 29 4.02 5.93 10.58
N LYS A 30 3.76 7.15 11.09
CA LYS A 30 2.86 7.35 12.23
C LYS A 30 1.40 7.03 11.87
N PRO A 31 0.82 7.54 10.77
CA PRO A 31 -0.50 7.10 10.29
C PRO A 31 -0.64 5.60 10.09
N LEU A 32 0.43 4.93 9.61
CA LEU A 32 0.45 3.48 9.45
C LEU A 32 0.35 2.76 10.80
N GLU A 33 1.16 3.18 11.77
CA GLU A 33 1.14 2.62 13.12
C GLU A 33 -0.22 2.80 13.80
N GLU A 34 -0.75 4.03 13.81
CA GLU A 34 -2.07 4.36 14.38
C GLU A 34 -3.17 3.54 13.68
N GLY A 35 -3.11 3.43 12.36
CA GLY A 35 -4.01 2.64 11.56
C GLY A 35 -3.96 1.15 11.89
N LEU A 36 -2.77 0.58 12.04
CA LEU A 36 -2.58 -0.82 12.37
C LEU A 36 -3.04 -1.17 13.79
N LEU A 37 -2.73 -0.31 14.77
CA LEU A 37 -3.23 -0.47 16.14
C LEU A 37 -4.77 -0.38 16.18
N ARG A 38 -5.38 0.43 15.32
CA ARG A 38 -6.85 0.54 15.18
C ARG A 38 -7.46 -0.68 14.49
N LEU A 39 -6.88 -1.15 13.39
CA LEU A 39 -7.42 -2.25 12.58
C LEU A 39 -7.17 -3.63 13.22
N TYR A 40 -6.03 -3.80 13.89
CA TYR A 40 -5.58 -5.07 14.46
C TYR A 40 -5.15 -4.94 15.93
N PRO A 41 -6.00 -4.38 16.82
CA PRO A 41 -5.64 -4.03 18.20
C PRO A 41 -5.23 -5.22 19.07
N SER A 42 -5.69 -6.44 18.73
CA SER A 42 -5.35 -7.66 19.46
C SER A 42 -4.09 -8.36 18.94
N GLN A 43 -3.54 -7.92 17.80
CA GLN A 43 -2.43 -8.57 17.12
C GLN A 43 -1.18 -7.69 17.12
N VAL A 44 -1.31 -6.41 16.79
CA VAL A 44 -0.18 -5.48 16.68
C VAL A 44 0.12 -4.84 18.04
N LYS A 45 1.39 -4.88 18.45
CA LYS A 45 1.91 -4.21 19.65
C LYS A 45 2.59 -2.88 19.30
N ALA A 46 3.45 -2.88 18.29
CA ALA A 46 4.20 -1.71 17.84
C ALA A 46 4.60 -1.86 16.36
N VAL A 47 4.85 -0.74 15.68
CA VAL A 47 5.48 -0.71 14.35
C VAL A 47 6.92 -0.21 14.51
N ASN A 48 7.87 -1.03 14.10
CA ASN A 48 9.31 -0.74 14.25
C ASN A 48 9.89 -0.01 13.04
N GLY A 49 9.25 -0.10 11.88
CA GLY A 49 9.69 0.56 10.66
C GLY A 49 9.08 -0.06 9.41
N LEU A 50 9.46 0.48 8.26
CA LEU A 50 9.09 -0.03 6.96
C LEU A 50 10.21 0.19 5.95
N ALA A 51 10.24 -0.66 4.93
CA ALA A 51 10.98 -0.43 3.69
C ALA A 51 9.99 -0.52 2.54
N ALA A 52 9.66 0.60 1.89
CA ALA A 52 8.59 0.64 0.93
C ALA A 52 8.87 1.62 -0.22
N VAL A 53 8.13 1.42 -1.29
CA VAL A 53 7.90 2.40 -2.34
C VAL A 53 6.43 2.79 -2.33
N GLY A 54 6.10 3.89 -3.00
CA GLY A 54 4.70 4.19 -3.21
C GLY A 54 4.47 5.32 -4.20
N GLN A 55 3.19 5.61 -4.39
CA GLN A 55 2.71 6.58 -5.36
C GLN A 55 1.63 7.47 -4.75
N VAL A 56 1.54 8.70 -5.25
CA VAL A 56 0.48 9.65 -4.96
C VAL A 56 -0.44 9.75 -6.17
N SER A 57 -1.75 9.81 -5.92
CA SER A 57 -2.78 10.03 -6.92
C SER A 57 -3.92 10.84 -6.29
N GLY A 58 -3.97 12.14 -6.59
CA GLY A 58 -4.90 13.07 -5.92
C GLY A 58 -4.64 13.16 -4.40
N ASP A 59 -5.66 12.91 -3.59
CA ASP A 59 -5.61 12.87 -2.11
C ASP A 59 -5.26 11.48 -1.54
N GLU A 60 -4.98 10.52 -2.42
CA GLU A 60 -4.68 9.15 -2.05
C GLU A 60 -3.19 8.82 -2.23
N LYS A 61 -2.67 7.98 -1.33
CA LYS A 61 -1.28 7.48 -1.38
C LYS A 61 -1.31 5.95 -1.28
N LEU A 62 -0.64 5.28 -2.20
CA LEU A 62 -0.47 3.83 -2.22
C LEU A 62 0.96 3.48 -1.84
N LEU A 63 1.14 2.66 -0.80
CA LEU A 63 2.43 2.08 -0.41
C LEU A 63 2.46 0.58 -0.69
N GLY A 64 3.63 0.06 -1.03
CA GLY A 64 3.92 -1.37 -1.02
C GLY A 64 5.35 -1.64 -0.56
N GLY A 65 5.54 -2.67 0.25
CA GLY A 65 6.87 -3.00 0.78
C GLY A 65 6.87 -4.00 1.92
N LEU A 66 7.85 -3.85 2.80
CA LEU A 66 8.04 -4.64 4.01
C LEU A 66 7.71 -3.80 5.25
N LEU A 67 6.88 -4.38 6.11
CA LEU A 67 6.53 -3.84 7.41
C LEU A 67 7.27 -4.61 8.49
N PHE A 68 7.97 -3.90 9.37
CA PHE A 68 8.63 -4.44 10.55
C PHE A 68 7.77 -4.09 11.76
N TRP A 69 7.25 -5.09 12.46
CA TRP A 69 6.27 -4.87 13.54
C TRP A 69 6.40 -5.92 14.65
N GLU A 70 5.83 -5.63 15.82
CA GLU A 70 5.79 -6.56 16.94
C GLU A 70 4.37 -7.12 17.14
N SER A 71 4.28 -8.43 17.30
CA SER A 71 3.03 -9.08 17.68
C SER A 71 2.79 -8.99 19.19
N LYS A 72 1.55 -8.83 19.63
CA LYS A 72 1.17 -8.95 21.05
C LYS A 72 1.31 -10.38 21.57
N LYS A 73 1.32 -11.39 20.69
CA LYS A 73 1.39 -12.82 21.05
C LYS A 73 2.74 -13.45 20.71
N GLY A 74 3.70 -12.67 20.21
CA GLY A 74 4.97 -13.19 19.71
C GLY A 74 6.07 -12.14 19.72
N GLY A 75 7.16 -12.43 19.01
CA GLY A 75 8.28 -11.51 18.84
C GLY A 75 8.11 -10.56 17.64
N PRO A 76 9.20 -9.90 17.24
CA PRO A 76 9.27 -9.13 16.00
C PRO A 76 8.89 -9.99 14.79
N ALA A 77 8.16 -9.38 13.86
CA ALA A 77 7.67 -9.97 12.63
C ALA A 77 7.96 -9.04 11.46
N VAL A 78 8.11 -9.64 10.27
CA VAL A 78 8.23 -8.94 9.01
C VAL A 78 7.13 -9.44 8.09
N SER A 79 6.38 -8.53 7.47
CA SER A 79 5.30 -8.89 6.55
C SER A 79 5.35 -8.03 5.30
N THR A 80 5.12 -8.64 4.14
CA THR A 80 4.97 -7.91 2.89
C THR A 80 3.56 -7.34 2.81
N PHE A 81 3.43 -6.05 2.49
CA PHE A 81 2.16 -5.34 2.55
C PHE A 81 1.94 -4.41 1.35
N ILE A 82 0.66 -4.11 1.09
CA ILE A 82 0.20 -2.97 0.30
C ILE A 82 -0.81 -2.20 1.14
N ALA A 83 -0.63 -0.88 1.23
CA ALA A 83 -1.47 0.01 2.03
C ALA A 83 -2.00 1.18 1.21
N LEU A 84 -3.28 1.49 1.37
CA LEU A 84 -3.90 2.69 0.84
C LEU A 84 -4.15 3.68 1.96
N PHE A 85 -3.67 4.90 1.74
CA PHE A 85 -3.96 6.06 2.57
C PHE A 85 -4.85 7.03 1.80
N LYS A 86 -5.78 7.66 2.52
CA LYS A 86 -6.60 8.76 2.01
C LYS A 86 -6.66 9.84 3.07
N ASN A 87 -6.44 11.10 2.69
CA ASN A 87 -6.35 12.21 3.64
C ASN A 87 -5.41 11.89 4.83
N ASP A 88 -4.24 11.32 4.52
CA ASP A 88 -3.19 10.95 5.47
C ASP A 88 -3.61 9.94 6.57
N ARG A 89 -4.68 9.18 6.34
CA ARG A 89 -5.12 8.10 7.22
C ARG A 89 -5.01 6.76 6.53
N LEU A 90 -4.59 5.74 7.26
CA LEU A 90 -4.61 4.37 6.78
C LEU A 90 -6.06 3.92 6.61
N GLU A 91 -6.50 3.84 5.36
CA GLU A 91 -7.83 3.35 5.00
C GLU A 91 -7.82 1.83 4.94
N LYS A 92 -6.82 1.26 4.27
CA LYS A 92 -6.76 -0.17 3.97
C LYS A 92 -5.32 -0.67 3.96
N ILE A 93 -5.15 -1.92 4.37
CA ILE A 93 -3.89 -2.65 4.23
C ILE A 93 -4.18 -4.12 3.93
N SER A 94 -3.46 -4.68 2.96
CA SER A 94 -3.44 -6.10 2.64
C SER A 94 -2.03 -6.64 2.86
N PHE A 95 -1.94 -7.86 3.38
CA PHE A 95 -0.69 -8.55 3.64
C PHE A 95 -0.56 -9.74 2.71
N TYR A 96 0.58 -9.87 2.03
CA TYR A 96 0.83 -10.91 1.05
C TYR A 96 0.73 -12.32 1.66
N GLU A 97 1.17 -12.49 2.90
CA GLU A 97 1.16 -13.77 3.60
C GLU A 97 -0.24 -14.16 4.14
N ALA A 98 -1.17 -13.21 4.21
CA ALA A 98 -2.46 -13.42 4.85
C ALA A 98 -3.49 -13.99 3.87
N LYS A 99 -3.58 -15.33 3.81
CA LYS A 99 -4.66 -16.01 3.09
C LYS A 99 -6.01 -15.75 3.78
N ARG A 100 -7.05 -15.40 3.00
CA ARG A 100 -8.44 -15.18 3.45
C ARG A 100 -8.67 -13.94 4.33
N ASN A 101 -7.83 -12.92 4.23
CA ASN A 101 -8.12 -11.63 4.86
C ASN A 101 -9.17 -10.86 4.05
N TYR A 102 -9.88 -9.90 4.69
CA TYR A 102 -10.99 -9.15 4.08
C TYR A 102 -10.60 -8.38 2.80
N TRP A 103 -9.29 -8.14 2.62
CA TRP A 103 -8.69 -7.59 1.41
C TRP A 103 -7.66 -8.57 0.86
N ASP A 104 -8.08 -9.39 -0.10
CA ASP A 104 -7.18 -10.25 -0.86
C ASP A 104 -6.16 -9.39 -1.63
N TRP A 105 -4.91 -9.82 -1.62
CA TRP A 105 -3.78 -9.09 -2.20
C TRP A 105 -3.99 -8.79 -3.69
N GLU A 106 -4.35 -9.81 -4.46
CA GLU A 106 -4.53 -9.69 -5.91
C GLU A 106 -5.75 -8.79 -6.23
N VAL A 107 -6.83 -8.95 -5.46
CA VAL A 107 -8.02 -8.10 -5.57
C VAL A 107 -7.68 -6.65 -5.25
N THR A 108 -6.86 -6.41 -4.24
CA THR A 108 -6.42 -5.07 -3.83
C THR A 108 -5.70 -4.39 -4.99
N VAL A 109 -4.67 -5.04 -5.53
CA VAL A 109 -3.88 -4.53 -6.66
C VAL A 109 -4.81 -4.24 -7.85
N LYS A 110 -5.67 -5.19 -8.22
CA LYS A 110 -6.63 -5.04 -9.32
C LYS A 110 -7.56 -3.84 -9.15
N SER A 111 -8.07 -3.61 -7.93
CA SER A 111 -8.99 -2.50 -7.62
C SER A 111 -8.34 -1.11 -7.65
N LEU A 112 -7.00 -1.05 -7.69
CA LEU A 112 -6.24 0.19 -7.60
C LEU A 112 -5.62 0.63 -8.95
N LYS A 113 -5.62 -0.23 -9.97
CA LYS A 113 -4.96 0.02 -11.29
C LYS A 113 -5.48 1.26 -12.02
N GLU A 114 -6.73 1.66 -11.79
CA GLU A 114 -7.32 2.86 -12.40
C GLU A 114 -6.79 4.16 -11.77
N ARG A 115 -6.37 4.11 -10.50
CA ARG A 115 -5.88 5.27 -9.74
C ARG A 115 -4.36 5.31 -9.63
N PHE A 116 -3.70 4.15 -9.61
CA PHE A 116 -2.27 3.96 -9.39
C PHE A 116 -1.66 2.97 -10.39
N ASP A 117 -0.34 2.98 -10.53
CA ASP A 117 0.40 1.86 -11.15
C ASP A 117 0.60 0.75 -10.11
N ALA A 118 -0.51 0.21 -9.61
CA ALA A 118 -0.52 -0.71 -8.48
C ALA A 118 0.30 -1.99 -8.72
N GLU A 119 0.43 -2.43 -9.97
CA GLU A 119 1.29 -3.57 -10.35
C GLU A 119 2.77 -3.26 -10.17
N GLU A 120 3.21 -2.03 -10.44
CA GLU A 120 4.61 -1.63 -10.25
C GLU A 120 4.94 -1.53 -8.77
N VAL A 121 4.00 -1.02 -7.96
CA VAL A 121 4.13 -1.02 -6.49
C VAL A 121 4.19 -2.45 -5.95
N GLU A 122 3.35 -3.35 -6.45
CA GLU A 122 3.39 -4.78 -6.10
C GLU A 122 4.74 -5.42 -6.47
N LYS A 123 5.19 -5.27 -7.72
CA LYS A 123 6.48 -5.81 -8.17
C LYS A 123 7.63 -5.33 -7.30
N ALA A 124 7.65 -4.04 -6.95
CA ALA A 124 8.66 -3.47 -6.07
C ALA A 124 8.59 -4.05 -4.65
N ALA A 125 7.39 -4.23 -4.10
CA ALA A 125 7.20 -4.87 -2.80
C ALA A 125 7.71 -6.33 -2.78
N LEU A 126 7.42 -7.09 -3.83
CA LEU A 126 7.89 -8.47 -3.98
C LEU A 126 9.40 -8.54 -4.20
N ALA A 127 9.99 -7.63 -4.98
CA ALA A 127 11.44 -7.53 -5.13
C ALA A 127 12.13 -7.19 -3.79
N LEU A 128 11.55 -6.29 -2.97
CA LEU A 128 12.06 -6.01 -1.62
C LEU A 128 12.00 -7.26 -0.73
N ARG A 129 10.88 -7.98 -0.78
CA ARG A 129 10.71 -9.26 -0.07
C ARG A 129 11.77 -10.28 -0.49
N GLU A 130 11.97 -10.49 -1.78
CA GLU A 130 12.97 -11.43 -2.29
C GLU A 130 14.39 -11.06 -1.86
N ARG A 131 14.74 -9.77 -1.91
CA ARG A 131 16.04 -9.30 -1.43
C ARG A 131 16.22 -9.53 0.08
N PHE A 132 15.18 -9.29 0.87
CA PHE A 132 15.23 -9.44 2.32
C PHE A 132 15.29 -10.90 2.78
N PHE A 133 14.43 -11.76 2.24
CA PHE A 133 14.35 -13.17 2.67
C PHE A 133 15.28 -14.09 1.86
N GLY A 134 15.48 -13.83 0.56
CA GLY A 134 16.41 -14.60 -0.28
C GLY A 134 17.88 -14.36 0.04
N GLY A 135 18.22 -13.20 0.60
CA GLY A 135 19.55 -12.94 1.14
C GLY A 135 19.89 -13.71 2.43
N GLN A 136 18.90 -14.33 3.09
CA GLN A 136 19.11 -15.10 4.33
C GLN A 136 19.43 -16.58 4.10
N THR A 137 19.23 -17.11 2.89
CA THR A 137 19.60 -18.50 2.52
C THR A 137 21.05 -18.66 2.06
N GLY A 138 21.84 -17.58 2.10
CA GLY A 138 23.25 -17.56 1.69
C GLY A 138 24.21 -17.24 2.82
N LYS A 139 24.15 -17.99 3.94
CA LYS A 139 25.24 -18.13 4.93
C LYS A 139 25.19 -19.50 5.58
#